data_AF-A0A959K085-F1
#
_entry.id   AF-A0A959K085-F1
#
_cell.length_a   1.000
_cell.length_b   1.000
_cell.length_c   1.000
_cell.angle_alpha   90.00
_cell.angle_beta   90.00
_cell.angle_gamma   90.00
#
_symmetry.space_group_name_H-M   'P 1'
#
loop_
_entity.id
_entity.type
_entity.pdbx_description
1 polymer ?
#
loop_
_entity_poly.entity_id
_entity_poly.type
_entity_poly.pdbx_seq_one_letter_code
_entity_poly.pdbx_strand_id
1 'polypeptide(L)' 'PQWEQLIQQAGRDLAPGGYIAVTDFHNSQFSWFRTHMSNHHVRMDGHILPVLQDHFQPDLQLIKSAYLGVWDYFLFIGKK' A
#
# COMPACT_ATOMS: atom_id res chain seq x y z
N PRO A 1 11.48 2.10 -6.43
CA PRO A 1 10.96 3.16 -7.33
C PRO A 1 10.20 2.47 -8.47
N GLN A 2 9.31 3.15 -9.21
CA GLN A 2 8.41 2.60 -10.27
C GLN A 2 7.09 1.94 -9.81
N TRP A 3 6.81 1.86 -8.51
CA TRP A 3 5.59 1.23 -7.98
C TRP A 3 4.30 1.85 -8.53
N GLU A 4 4.25 3.17 -8.71
CA GLU A 4 3.08 3.86 -9.27
C GLU A 4 2.78 3.41 -10.71
N GLN A 5 3.81 3.35 -11.55
CA GLN A 5 3.69 2.87 -12.94
C GLN A 5 3.23 1.41 -13.00
N LEU A 6 3.70 0.58 -12.07
CA LEU A 6 3.30 -0.82 -11.97
C LEU A 6 1.84 -0.98 -11.52
N ILE A 7 1.37 -0.18 -10.57
CA ILE A 7 -0.03 -0.16 -10.13
C ILE A 7 -0.94 0.29 -11.27
N GLN A 8 -0.55 1.33 -12.01
CA GLN A 8 -1.27 1.77 -13.21
C GLN A 8 -1.30 0.69 -14.30
N GLN A 9 -0.17 0.01 -14.53
CA GLN A 9 -0.11 -1.08 -15.51
C GLN A 9 -1.00 -2.25 -15.08
N ALA A 10 -0.97 -2.64 -13.81
CA ALA A 10 -1.87 -3.67 -13.27
C ALA A 10 -3.35 -3.29 -13.50
N GLY A 11 -3.70 -2.02 -13.28
CA GLY A 11 -5.04 -1.51 -13.60
C GLY A 11 -5.38 -1.62 -15.09
N ARG A 12 -4.43 -1.34 -15.99
CA ARG A 12 -4.64 -1.53 -17.45
C ARG A 12 -4.86 -3.00 -17.82
N ASP A 13 -4.13 -3.92 -17.19
CA ASP A 13 -4.17 -5.35 -17.48
C ASP A 13 -5.43 -6.05 -16.95
N LEU A 14 -6.12 -5.47 -15.95
CA LEU A 14 -7.38 -6.01 -15.45
C LEU A 14 -8.51 -5.90 -16.49
N ALA A 15 -9.31 -6.96 -16.61
CA ALA A 15 -10.57 -6.91 -17.34
C ALA A 15 -11.56 -5.91 -16.72
N PRO A 16 -12.56 -5.39 -17.47
CA PRO A 16 -13.62 -4.56 -16.90
C PRO A 16 -14.29 -5.24 -15.70
N GLY A 17 -14.38 -4.54 -14.57
CA GLY A 17 -14.90 -5.07 -13.32
C GLY A 17 -13.96 -6.04 -12.57
N GLY A 18 -12.72 -6.19 -13.05
CA GLY A 18 -11.67 -6.92 -12.35
C GLY A 18 -11.21 -6.24 -11.07
N TYR A 19 -10.50 -7.00 -10.24
CA TYR A 19 -10.10 -6.60 -8.90
C TYR A 19 -8.60 -6.63 -8.72
N ILE A 20 -8.09 -5.68 -7.93
CA ILE A 20 -6.74 -5.71 -7.36
C ILE A 20 -6.86 -5.89 -5.85
N ALA A 21 -6.04 -6.77 -5.28
CA ALA A 21 -5.89 -6.95 -3.84
C ALA A 21 -4.43 -6.70 -3.47
N VAL A 22 -4.19 -5.75 -2.57
CA VAL A 22 -2.84 -5.32 -2.17
C VAL A 22 -2.72 -5.35 -0.65
N THR A 23 -1.59 -5.86 -0.16
CA THR A 23 -1.17 -5.75 1.23
C THR A 23 0.28 -5.32 1.25
N ASP A 24 0.58 -4.22 1.93
CA ASP A 24 1.93 -3.70 2.02
C ASP A 24 2.12 -2.90 3.32
N PHE A 25 3.38 -2.57 3.60
CA PHE A 25 3.79 -1.64 4.63
C PHE A 25 3.11 -0.28 4.43
N HIS A 26 2.64 0.32 5.52
CA HIS A 26 1.98 1.61 5.48
C HIS A 26 2.84 2.67 6.16
N ASN A 27 2.90 2.66 7.50
CA ASN A 27 3.55 3.72 8.26
C ASN A 27 4.12 3.18 9.57
N SER A 28 4.97 3.96 10.23
CA SER A 28 5.33 3.77 11.63
C SER A 28 5.43 5.12 12.27
N GLN A 29 4.88 5.30 13.47
CA GLN A 29 5.04 6.54 14.22
C GLN A 29 6.47 6.74 14.75
N PHE A 30 7.24 5.65 14.86
CA PHE A 30 8.58 5.66 15.44
C PHE A 30 9.66 5.89 14.38
N SER A 31 10.36 7.02 14.47
CA SER A 31 11.43 7.38 13.53
C SER A 31 12.53 6.32 13.44
N TRP A 32 12.94 5.75 14.57
CA TRP A 32 13.97 4.70 14.61
C TRP A 32 13.55 3.47 13.79
N PHE A 33 12.27 3.11 13.82
CA PHE A 33 11.76 1.96 13.06
C PHE A 33 11.69 2.28 11.57
N ARG A 34 11.22 3.49 11.21
CA ARG A 34 11.27 3.96 9.81
C ARG A 34 12.69 3.93 9.25
N THR A 35 13.69 4.38 10.02
CA THR A 35 15.11 4.34 9.63
C THR A 35 15.63 2.92 9.49
N HIS A 36 15.31 2.05 10.46
CA HIS A 36 15.69 0.63 10.40
C HIS A 36 15.14 -0.05 9.15
N MET A 37 13.86 0.15 8.85
CA MET A 37 13.20 -0.42 7.66
C MET A 37 13.73 0.18 6.35
N SER A 38 14.13 1.45 6.34
CA SER A 38 14.79 2.09 5.18
C SER A 38 16.12 1.40 4.83
N ASN A 39 16.90 0.97 5.84
CA ASN A 39 18.11 0.17 5.62
C ASN A 39 17.81 -1.22 5.02
N HIS A 40 16.55 -1.66 5.08
CA HIS A 40 16.02 -2.86 4.42
C HIS A 40 15.24 -2.54 3.14
N HIS A 41 15.40 -1.33 2.61
CA HIS A 41 14.75 -0.83 1.39
C HIS A 41 13.22 -0.71 1.47
N VAL A 42 12.65 -0.75 2.67
CA VAL A 42 11.22 -0.55 2.91
C VAL A 42 10.94 0.91 3.21
N ARG A 43 9.91 1.47 2.56
CA ARG A 43 9.45 2.84 2.79
C ARG A 43 8.19 2.80 3.65
N MET A 44 8.20 3.58 4.73
CA MET A 44 7.16 3.60 5.77
C MET A 44 6.54 5.00 5.86
N ASP A 45 6.08 5.53 4.73
CA ASP A 45 5.55 6.89 4.56
C ASP A 45 4.14 6.90 3.94
N GLY A 46 3.49 5.73 3.84
CA GLY A 46 2.11 5.58 3.38
C GLY A 46 1.90 5.79 1.87
N HIS A 47 2.96 5.90 1.07
CA HIS A 47 2.89 6.35 -0.32
C HIS A 47 2.04 5.48 -1.28
N ILE A 48 1.88 4.18 -1.00
CA ILE A 48 1.21 3.25 -1.92
C ILE A 48 -0.32 3.41 -1.88
N LEU A 49 -0.88 3.64 -0.69
CA LEU A 49 -2.34 3.64 -0.51
C LEU A 49 -3.04 4.77 -1.30
N PRO A 50 -2.54 6.03 -1.34
CA PRO A 50 -3.14 7.08 -2.15
C PRO A 50 -3.20 6.71 -3.64
N VAL A 51 -2.13 6.12 -4.19
CA VAL A 51 -2.09 5.73 -5.61
C VAL A 51 -3.08 4.60 -5.91
N LEU A 52 -3.31 3.68 -4.98
CA LEU A 52 -4.37 2.69 -5.14
C LEU A 52 -5.77 3.34 -5.15
N GLN A 53 -6.01 4.33 -4.29
CA GLN A 53 -7.28 5.06 -4.24
C GLN A 53 -7.53 5.90 -5.50
N ASP A 54 -6.47 6.44 -6.10
CA ASP A 54 -6.57 7.26 -7.31
C ASP A 54 -6.87 6.43 -8.56
N HIS A 55 -6.54 5.13 -8.56
CA HIS A 55 -6.67 4.26 -9.74
C HIS A 55 -7.75 3.19 -9.65
N PHE A 56 -8.29 2.91 -8.46
CA PHE A 56 -9.29 1.86 -8.26
C PHE A 56 -10.40 2.35 -7.33
N GLN A 57 -11.62 1.88 -7.56
CA GLN A 57 -12.72 2.10 -6.62
C GLN A 57 -12.54 1.15 -5.41
N PRO A 58 -12.39 1.67 -4.18
CA PRO A 58 -12.15 0.81 -3.01
C PRO A 58 -13.43 0.07 -2.59
N ASP A 59 -13.34 -1.26 -2.53
CA ASP A 59 -14.34 -2.14 -1.91
C ASP A 59 -13.96 -2.48 -0.46
N LEU A 60 -12.65 -2.57 -0.17
CA LEU A 60 -12.12 -2.72 1.19
C LEU A 60 -10.86 -1.87 1.35
N GLN A 61 -10.78 -1.13 2.45
CA GLN A 61 -9.57 -0.45 2.88
C GLN A 61 -9.45 -0.52 4.40
N LEU A 62 -8.40 -1.16 4.89
CA LEU A 62 -8.10 -1.27 6.31
C LEU A 62 -6.64 -0.91 6.56
N ILE A 63 -6.38 -0.18 7.63
CA ILE A 63 -5.04 0.00 8.20
C ILE A 63 -5.01 -0.75 9.52
N LYS A 64 -4.01 -1.59 9.73
CA LYS A 64 -3.86 -2.41 10.92
C LYS A 64 -2.47 -2.24 11.51
N SER A 65 -2.43 -2.15 12.83
CA SER A 65 -1.17 -2.09 13.57
C SER A 65 -0.59 -3.48 13.80
N ALA A 66 0.73 -3.57 13.70
CA ALA A 66 1.54 -4.73 14.01
C ALA A 66 2.49 -4.42 15.17
N TYR A 67 2.94 -5.47 15.86
CA TYR A 67 3.87 -5.37 17.00
C TYR A 67 3.44 -4.32 18.02
N LEU A 68 2.19 -4.41 18.49
CA LEU A 68 1.63 -3.47 19.48
C LEU A 68 1.74 -1.98 19.06
N GLY A 69 1.68 -1.68 17.76
CA GLY A 69 1.69 -0.31 17.24
C GLY A 69 3.07 0.22 16.86
N VAL A 70 4.10 -0.63 16.78
CA VAL A 70 5.41 -0.22 16.24
C VAL A 70 5.27 0.22 14.78
N TRP A 71 4.42 -0.45 14.00
CA TRP A 71 4.16 -0.07 12.63
C TRP A 71 2.79 -0.55 12.15
N ASP A 72 2.35 -0.03 11.02
CA ASP A 72 1.08 -0.32 10.39
C ASP A 72 1.29 -0.89 8.98
N TYR A 73 0.42 -1.83 8.61
CA TYR A 73 0.23 -2.28 7.24
C TYR A 73 -1.19 -1.93 6.78
N PHE A 74 -1.40 -1.90 5.48
CA PHE A 74 -2.74 -1.76 4.92
C PHE A 74 -3.19 -3.03 4.20
N LEU A 75 -4.50 -3.23 4.14
CA LEU A 75 -5.15 -4.16 3.21
C LEU A 75 -6.07 -3.34 2.32
N PHE A 76 -5.95 -3.54 1.01
CA PHE A 76 -6.75 -2.86 0.01
C PHE A 76 -7.34 -3.87 -0.98
N ILE A 77 -8.64 -3.76 -1.24
CA ILE A 77 -9.30 -4.41 -2.37
C ILE A 77 -9.98 -3.31 -3.16
N GLY A 78 -9.62 -3.18 -4.43
CA GLY A 78 -10.18 -2.19 -5.33
C GLY A 78 -10.61 -2.78 -6.65
N LYS A 79 -11.63 -2.18 -7.24
CA LYS A 79 -12.20 -2.56 -8.53
C LYS A 79 -11.76 -1.58 -9.63
N LYS A 80 -11.53 -2.11 -10.83
CA LYS A 80 -11.35 -1.31 -12.06
C LYS A 80 -12.67 -0.76 -12.59
#